data_AF-A0A5C6XIT1-F1
#
_entry.id   AF-A0A5C6XIT1-F1
#
_cell.length_a   1.000
_cell.length_b   1.000
_cell.length_c   1.000
_cell.angle_alpha   90.00
_cell.angle_beta   90.00
_cell.angle_gamma   90.00
#
_symmetry.space_group_name_H-M   'P 1'
#
loop_
_entity.id
_entity.type
_entity.pdbx_description
1 polymer ?
#
loop_
_entity_poly.entity_id
_entity_poly.type
_entity_poly.pdbx_seq_one_letter_code
_entity_poly.pdbx_strand_id
1 'polypeptide(L)'
;MPYSHTTRPRALRPLLLLAAVALSLPACNFFEDPNIVETEPGVLLQRVRGGNNGNGNGNGQGNGNGQNQGGESSEDGETYVGLDFVTTGPDGQPLGCSESAPEVAIELSFEGPDAGFEAVDTSTIAACGQTGAADVVLVVDNSGSQESVLQRTEDSARSFAAQVLAAGGRVGIVRVSTHARVLTELTDDQAIIDAAIDQLFVENGWTSLYDGIRMGNEVLGRALGTAAAEAHEDLDDFCQARRPFAVVAFTDGRDNNSADQELAAPGSDGIDTTLDELFDLNIDGIKTPVYTVGLGLEPDHEKLSQLAQATGGTHLESFGEDALNISLGAIADYPYATHRVCAQTSRKGCGVAWARVFYGGNGASDSFYEDGEVREVHIPCPHSAPAGRSVGILLKLSHPAIERATAARIARNAVSWATPVFAPRVLVVRDRAHNEHYADDPLFITELLEEGGFDVTFINEPNGGLNNGVLKDYDVVWFSNPDQPLSRKNTLLSLLKFAGDGGGVILSGDDMTYSRFQSFPMTNLLHLEHESKGAYTCEQYTDRDEGGQWQVSLDGTDHPVLAGISQTSFAYGYSLDHATALNRGEEVLASATFSSGSCEKTVPVIVAFSAN
;
A
#
# COMPACT_ATOMS: atom_id res chain seq x y z
N MET A 1 15.94 -85.03 17.03
CA MET A 1 14.79 -85.10 17.96
C MET A 1 13.80 -84.00 17.58
N PRO A 2 12.47 -84.22 17.78
CA PRO A 2 11.41 -84.03 16.76
C PRO A 2 10.44 -82.86 17.08
N TYR A 3 9.39 -82.51 16.33
CA TYR A 3 8.54 -83.17 15.29
C TYR A 3 8.54 -82.36 13.96
N SER A 4 7.97 -82.71 12.78
CA SER A 4 6.75 -83.44 12.35
C SER A 4 5.45 -82.62 12.59
N HIS A 5 4.56 -82.36 11.62
CA HIS A 5 3.72 -83.36 10.96
C HIS A 5 3.24 -83.04 9.53
N THR A 6 2.97 -84.12 8.79
CA THR A 6 2.24 -84.20 7.51
C THR A 6 0.74 -84.37 7.71
N THR A 7 -0.09 -84.04 6.70
CA THR A 7 -1.03 -85.00 6.06
C THR A 7 -1.80 -84.40 4.87
N ARG A 8 -1.98 -85.20 3.81
CA ARG A 8 -2.98 -85.01 2.73
C ARG A 8 -4.17 -86.00 2.97
N PRO A 9 -5.05 -86.28 1.98
CA PRO A 9 -6.34 -85.61 1.76
C PRO A 9 -7.52 -86.61 1.85
N ARG A 10 -8.76 -86.17 1.59
CA ARG A 10 -9.77 -87.01 0.92
C ARG A 10 -10.90 -86.19 0.30
N ALA A 11 -11.36 -86.65 -0.86
CA ALA A 11 -12.46 -86.05 -1.63
C ALA A 11 -13.72 -86.92 -1.52
N LEU A 12 -14.88 -86.34 -1.81
CA LEU A 12 -16.03 -87.02 -2.42
C LEU A 12 -16.98 -86.01 -3.10
N ARG A 13 -17.52 -86.41 -4.25
CA ARG A 13 -18.49 -85.72 -5.13
C ARG A 13 -19.93 -86.21 -4.81
N PRO A 14 -20.97 -85.91 -5.62
CA PRO A 14 -21.52 -84.63 -6.11
C PRO A 14 -23.05 -84.52 -5.86
N LEU A 15 -23.72 -83.44 -6.28
CA LEU A 15 -25.07 -83.53 -6.88
C LEU A 15 -25.38 -82.34 -7.81
N LEU A 16 -26.21 -82.56 -8.84
CA LEU A 16 -26.76 -81.51 -9.73
C LEU A 16 -28.00 -80.85 -9.12
N LEU A 17 -28.29 -79.60 -9.52
CA LEU A 17 -29.61 -79.25 -10.06
C LEU A 17 -29.52 -78.02 -11.00
N LEU A 18 -30.43 -77.91 -11.97
CA LEU A 18 -30.51 -76.79 -12.92
C LEU A 18 -31.33 -75.62 -12.35
N ALA A 19 -30.96 -74.38 -12.72
CA ALA A 19 -31.91 -73.31 -13.03
C ALA A 19 -31.24 -72.28 -13.96
N ALA A 20 -31.97 -71.82 -14.99
CA ALA A 20 -31.53 -70.72 -15.84
C ALA A 20 -32.13 -69.41 -15.32
N VAL A 21 -31.32 -68.35 -15.23
CA VAL A 21 -31.76 -66.98 -14.93
C VAL A 21 -31.03 -66.02 -15.86
N ALA A 22 -31.75 -65.04 -16.40
CA ALA A 22 -31.21 -64.05 -17.32
C ALA A 22 -30.28 -63.06 -16.61
N LEU A 23 -29.21 -62.63 -17.28
CA LEU A 23 -28.34 -61.54 -16.85
C LEU A 23 -29.01 -60.20 -17.14
N SER A 24 -29.78 -59.69 -16.19
CA SER A 24 -30.06 -58.26 -16.07
C SER A 24 -28.96 -57.63 -15.22
N LEU A 25 -28.16 -56.74 -15.82
CA LEU A 25 -27.19 -55.93 -15.09
C LEU A 25 -27.93 -55.01 -14.10
N PRO A 26 -27.53 -54.92 -12.82
CA PRO A 26 -28.00 -53.87 -11.94
C PRO A 26 -27.38 -52.53 -12.36
N ALA A 27 -28.17 -51.45 -12.33
CA ALA A 27 -27.65 -50.10 -12.48
C ALA A 27 -26.73 -49.76 -11.31
N CYS A 28 -25.51 -49.31 -11.59
CA CYS A 28 -24.65 -48.72 -10.58
C CYS A 28 -25.13 -47.29 -10.29
N ASN A 29 -25.88 -47.11 -9.20
CA ASN A 29 -25.97 -45.80 -8.56
C ASN A 29 -24.61 -45.53 -7.88
N PHE A 30 -23.88 -44.54 -8.39
CA PHE A 30 -22.65 -44.02 -7.79
C PHE A 30 -22.55 -42.54 -8.20
N PHE A 31 -23.16 -41.66 -7.41
CA PHE A 31 -22.89 -40.22 -7.30
C PHE A 31 -23.78 -39.64 -6.20
N GLU A 32 -23.42 -39.94 -4.96
CA GLU A 32 -23.71 -39.12 -3.78
C GLU A 32 -22.39 -39.01 -3.03
N ASP A 33 -21.67 -37.90 -3.21
CA ASP A 33 -20.52 -37.57 -2.36
C ASP A 33 -21.05 -36.79 -1.16
N PRO A 34 -20.96 -37.33 0.07
CA PRO A 34 -21.56 -36.72 1.26
C PRO A 34 -20.71 -35.60 1.89
N ASN A 35 -19.64 -35.15 1.23
CA ASN A 35 -18.70 -34.16 1.77
C ASN A 35 -18.83 -32.74 1.18
N ILE A 36 -19.98 -32.38 0.60
CA ILE A 36 -20.33 -30.96 0.44
C ILE A 36 -20.61 -30.41 1.85
N VAL A 37 -19.58 -29.84 2.47
CA VAL A 37 -19.75 -28.95 3.61
C VAL A 37 -20.55 -27.76 3.08
N GLU A 38 -21.71 -27.47 3.67
CA GLU A 38 -22.44 -26.23 3.40
C GLU A 38 -21.57 -25.07 3.90
N THR A 39 -20.75 -24.52 3.00
CA THR A 39 -19.99 -23.30 3.24
C THR A 39 -20.96 -22.12 3.25
N GLU A 40 -20.91 -21.29 4.28
CA GLU A 40 -21.65 -20.04 4.28
C GLU A 40 -21.16 -19.15 3.12
N PRO A 41 -22.05 -18.38 2.47
CA PRO A 41 -21.68 -17.50 1.35
C PRO A 41 -20.58 -16.54 1.78
N GLY A 42 -19.46 -16.56 1.06
CA GLY A 42 -18.26 -15.83 1.41
C GLY A 42 -18.18 -14.46 0.74
N VAL A 43 -17.46 -13.54 1.37
CA VAL A 43 -16.90 -12.36 0.69
C VAL A 43 -15.39 -12.54 0.65
N LEU A 44 -14.84 -12.78 -0.54
CA LEU A 44 -13.41 -12.82 -0.75
C LEU A 44 -12.92 -11.41 -1.07
N LEU A 45 -12.27 -10.79 -0.08
CA LEU A 45 -11.61 -9.51 -0.25
C LEU A 45 -10.40 -9.70 -1.17
N GLN A 46 -10.50 -9.22 -2.41
CA GLN A 46 -9.42 -9.44 -3.37
C GLN A 46 -8.34 -8.36 -3.26
N ARG A 47 -8.72 -7.08 -3.32
CA ARG A 47 -7.76 -5.97 -3.52
C ARG A 47 -8.25 -4.68 -2.88
N VAL A 48 -7.31 -3.88 -2.35
CA VAL A 48 -7.52 -2.47 -1.97
C VAL A 48 -6.52 -1.59 -2.74
N ARG A 49 -6.86 -0.34 -3.04
CA ARG A 49 -6.04 0.63 -3.79
C ARG A 49 -6.31 2.06 -3.30
N GLY A 50 -5.31 2.93 -3.35
CA GLY A 50 -5.53 4.38 -3.36
C GLY A 50 -5.39 5.05 -4.73
N GLY A 51 -5.95 6.25 -4.84
CA GLY A 51 -5.75 7.19 -5.95
C GLY A 51 -5.72 8.63 -5.45
N ASN A 52 -5.23 9.56 -6.26
CA ASN A 52 -5.21 10.99 -5.93
C ASN A 52 -5.47 11.83 -7.19
N ASN A 53 -6.32 12.84 -7.07
CA ASN A 53 -6.64 13.79 -8.14
C ASN A 53 -5.51 14.83 -8.33
N GLY A 54 -4.46 14.45 -9.06
CA GLY A 54 -3.26 15.27 -9.32
C GLY A 54 -3.46 16.44 -10.28
N ASN A 55 -4.60 17.15 -10.24
CA ASN A 55 -4.99 18.16 -11.23
C ASN A 55 -4.31 19.53 -11.06
N GLY A 56 -2.97 19.54 -11.09
CA GLY A 56 -2.15 20.75 -11.13
C GLY A 56 -1.91 21.31 -12.54
N ASN A 57 -2.43 20.67 -13.59
CA ASN A 57 -2.05 20.96 -14.98
C ASN A 57 -3.22 21.42 -15.87
N GLY A 58 -4.02 22.36 -15.35
CA GLY A 58 -5.05 23.07 -16.09
C GLY A 58 -4.45 23.87 -17.26
N ASN A 59 -4.32 23.25 -18.43
CA ASN A 59 -3.74 23.84 -19.64
C ASN A 59 -4.71 24.82 -20.33
N GLY A 60 -5.16 25.82 -19.57
CA GLY A 60 -6.15 26.82 -19.96
C GLY A 60 -5.57 27.88 -20.88
N GLN A 61 -5.49 27.60 -22.19
CA GLN A 61 -5.35 28.65 -23.21
C GLN A 61 -6.65 29.48 -23.37
N GLY A 62 -7.10 30.10 -22.28
CA GLY A 62 -8.24 31.00 -22.21
C GLY A 62 -7.86 32.44 -22.57
N ASN A 63 -7.99 32.80 -23.84
CA ASN A 63 -7.73 34.17 -24.31
C ASN A 63 -8.91 35.10 -24.00
N GLY A 64 -8.91 35.80 -22.86
CA GLY A 64 -10.01 36.72 -22.52
C GLY A 64 -9.82 37.56 -21.23
N ASN A 65 -9.78 38.89 -21.40
CA ASN A 65 -9.81 39.91 -20.34
C ASN A 65 -10.79 39.63 -19.17
N GLY A 66 -10.31 39.79 -17.93
CA GLY A 66 -11.08 40.46 -16.88
C GLY A 66 -11.18 39.75 -15.52
N GLN A 67 -10.63 40.42 -14.50
CA GLN A 67 -10.77 40.15 -13.05
C GLN A 67 -10.06 38.90 -12.51
N ASN A 68 -8.89 39.14 -11.89
CA ASN A 68 -8.30 38.22 -10.92
C ASN A 68 -9.26 38.07 -9.72
N GLN A 69 -10.00 36.97 -9.67
CA GLN A 69 -10.36 36.34 -8.41
C GLN A 69 -9.29 35.28 -8.15
N GLY A 70 -8.66 35.30 -6.97
CA GLY A 70 -7.75 34.25 -6.57
C GLY A 70 -8.55 32.98 -6.36
N GLY A 71 -8.50 32.06 -7.31
CA GLY A 71 -8.91 30.69 -7.07
C GLY A 71 -7.80 30.02 -6.26
N GLU A 72 -8.08 29.71 -5.00
CA GLU A 72 -7.28 28.78 -4.22
C GLU A 72 -7.39 27.41 -4.88
N SER A 73 -6.40 27.04 -5.70
CA SER A 73 -6.22 25.65 -6.09
C SER A 73 -5.80 24.90 -4.83
N SER A 74 -6.66 24.01 -4.32
CA SER A 74 -6.27 23.14 -3.21
C SER A 74 -5.15 22.21 -3.69
N GLU A 75 -3.91 22.52 -3.28
CA GLU A 75 -2.70 21.77 -3.64
C GLU A 75 -2.80 20.29 -3.22
N ASP A 76 -3.54 20.05 -2.13
CA ASP A 76 -3.96 18.73 -1.71
C ASP A 76 -5.15 18.28 -2.59
N GLY A 77 -4.84 17.50 -3.62
CA GLY A 77 -5.83 16.81 -4.46
C GLY A 77 -6.70 15.85 -3.63
N GLU A 78 -7.91 15.56 -4.14
CA GLU A 78 -8.79 14.60 -3.47
C GLU A 78 -8.17 13.20 -3.49
N THR A 79 -8.24 12.53 -2.35
CA THR A 79 -7.71 11.17 -2.16
C THR A 79 -8.87 10.18 -2.22
N TYR A 80 -8.68 9.09 -2.95
CA TYR A 80 -9.68 8.06 -3.18
C TYR A 80 -9.15 6.71 -2.69
N VAL A 81 -10.03 5.86 -2.18
CA VAL A 81 -9.75 4.44 -1.91
C VAL A 81 -10.75 3.58 -2.66
N GLY A 82 -10.26 2.51 -3.28
CA GLY A 82 -11.04 1.56 -4.07
C GLY A 82 -10.77 0.14 -3.62
N LEU A 83 -11.85 -0.61 -3.47
CA LEU A 83 -11.88 -1.98 -3.00
C LEU A 83 -12.52 -2.87 -4.06
N ASP A 84 -11.84 -3.94 -4.44
CA ASP A 84 -12.38 -5.01 -5.30
C ASP A 84 -12.59 -6.26 -4.42
N PHE A 85 -13.79 -6.84 -4.45
CA PHE A 85 -14.13 -8.09 -3.76
C PHE A 85 -15.05 -8.96 -4.63
N VAL A 86 -15.06 -10.27 -4.37
CA VAL A 86 -16.02 -11.20 -4.99
C VAL A 86 -16.88 -11.82 -3.90
N THR A 87 -18.19 -11.75 -4.08
CA THR A 87 -19.18 -12.50 -3.31
C THR A 87 -19.31 -13.90 -3.89
N THR A 88 -19.36 -14.93 -3.06
CA THR A 88 -19.59 -16.31 -3.50
C THR A 88 -20.89 -16.88 -2.93
N GLY A 89 -21.53 -17.74 -3.72
CA GLY A 89 -22.65 -18.54 -3.27
C GLY A 89 -22.22 -19.65 -2.29
N PRO A 90 -23.18 -20.38 -1.71
CA PRO A 90 -22.88 -21.51 -0.81
C PRO A 90 -22.11 -22.66 -1.47
N ASP A 91 -22.06 -22.70 -2.81
CA ASP A 91 -21.30 -23.62 -3.64
C ASP A 91 -19.92 -23.07 -4.08
N GLY A 92 -19.53 -21.92 -3.54
CA GLY A 92 -18.29 -21.22 -3.86
C GLY A 92 -18.29 -20.47 -5.19
N GLN A 93 -19.34 -20.58 -6.01
CA GLN A 93 -19.42 -19.89 -7.31
C GLN A 93 -19.54 -18.38 -7.12
N PRO A 94 -18.93 -17.55 -7.99
CA PRO A 94 -19.05 -16.11 -7.91
C PRO A 94 -20.51 -15.68 -8.17
N LEU A 95 -21.09 -14.87 -7.27
CA LEU A 95 -22.44 -14.35 -7.45
C LEU A 95 -22.43 -13.24 -8.51
N GLY A 96 -23.39 -13.32 -9.42
CA GLY A 96 -23.53 -12.34 -10.49
C GLY A 96 -23.95 -10.97 -9.95
N CYS A 97 -23.37 -9.91 -10.52
CA CYS A 97 -23.59 -8.53 -10.11
C CYS A 97 -25.06 -8.02 -10.10
N SER A 98 -26.00 -8.78 -10.68
CA SER A 98 -27.44 -8.55 -10.58
C SER A 98 -28.09 -8.99 -9.26
N GLU A 99 -27.40 -9.81 -8.46
CA GLU A 99 -27.96 -10.51 -7.29
C GLU A 99 -27.66 -9.78 -5.97
N SER A 100 -28.04 -8.50 -5.91
CA SER A 100 -27.88 -7.60 -4.74
C SER A 100 -26.45 -7.50 -4.21
N ALA A 101 -25.75 -6.42 -4.56
CA ALA A 101 -24.43 -6.12 -3.98
C ALA A 101 -24.53 -6.04 -2.44
N PRO A 102 -23.62 -6.68 -1.70
CA PRO A 102 -23.67 -6.70 -0.24
C PRO A 102 -23.49 -5.31 0.35
N GLU A 103 -23.98 -5.11 1.57
CA GLU A 103 -23.69 -3.89 2.31
C GLU A 103 -22.22 -3.92 2.73
N VAL A 104 -21.42 -2.94 2.27
CA VAL A 104 -20.01 -2.81 2.60
C VAL A 104 -19.77 -1.47 3.28
N ALA A 105 -19.10 -1.50 4.43
CA ALA A 105 -18.55 -0.32 5.08
C ALA A 105 -17.02 -0.42 5.09
N ILE A 106 -16.37 0.72 4.84
CA ILE A 106 -14.91 0.85 4.92
C ILE A 106 -14.60 1.88 5.99
N GLU A 107 -13.66 1.55 6.86
CA GLU A 107 -12.96 2.52 7.70
C GLU A 107 -11.48 2.58 7.29
N LEU A 108 -10.83 3.72 7.46
CA LEU A 108 -9.41 3.92 7.18
C LEU A 108 -8.66 4.39 8.42
N SER A 109 -7.47 3.84 8.62
CA SER A 109 -6.42 4.41 9.47
C SER A 109 -5.28 4.90 8.60
N PHE A 110 -4.69 6.03 8.98
CA PHE A 110 -3.49 6.62 8.36
C PHE A 110 -2.30 6.66 9.33
N GLU A 111 -2.45 6.01 10.48
CA GLU A 111 -1.53 6.04 11.64
C GLU A 111 -1.08 4.63 12.08
N GLY A 112 -1.63 3.56 11.48
CA GLY A 112 -1.27 2.16 11.74
C GLY A 112 -2.49 1.22 11.81
N PRO A 113 -2.30 -0.10 11.68
CA PRO A 113 -3.39 -1.07 11.76
C PRO A 113 -3.99 -1.21 13.17
N ASP A 114 -3.26 -0.76 14.20
CA ASP A 114 -3.68 -0.75 15.61
C ASP A 114 -4.21 0.64 16.06
N ALA A 115 -4.21 1.63 15.18
CA ALA A 115 -4.62 3.00 15.49
C ALA A 115 -6.14 3.20 15.37
N GLY A 116 -6.60 4.45 15.55
CA GLY A 116 -8.00 4.81 15.33
C GLY A 116 -8.37 4.72 13.84
N PHE A 117 -9.50 4.10 13.56
CA PHE A 117 -10.08 4.03 12.21
C PHE A 117 -11.18 5.08 12.06
N GLU A 118 -11.21 5.74 10.92
CA GLU A 118 -12.22 6.73 10.52
C GLU A 118 -13.12 6.12 9.44
N ALA A 119 -14.44 6.14 9.63
CA ALA A 119 -15.38 5.73 8.59
C ALA A 119 -15.22 6.61 7.33
N VAL A 120 -15.12 5.99 6.16
CA VAL A 120 -15.06 6.70 4.88
C VAL A 120 -16.46 7.20 4.51
N ASP A 121 -16.57 8.35 3.84
CA ASP A 121 -17.88 8.91 3.50
C ASP A 121 -18.66 7.98 2.57
N THR A 122 -19.97 7.93 2.77
CA THR A 122 -20.92 7.00 2.16
C THR A 122 -21.33 7.39 0.75
N SER A 123 -20.54 8.22 0.06
CA SER A 123 -20.55 8.38 -1.40
C SER A 123 -19.99 7.14 -2.13
N THR A 124 -20.24 5.97 -1.55
CA THR A 124 -19.79 4.66 -1.99
C THR A 124 -20.42 4.31 -3.33
N ILE A 125 -19.61 4.32 -4.38
CA ILE A 125 -20.03 3.77 -5.65
C ILE A 125 -19.81 2.26 -5.57
N ALA A 126 -20.89 1.53 -5.27
CA ALA A 126 -20.97 0.09 -5.48
C ALA A 126 -21.08 -0.18 -7.00
N ALA A 127 -19.97 0.05 -7.70
CA ALA A 127 -19.84 -0.22 -9.12
C ALA A 127 -19.65 -1.73 -9.31
N CYS A 128 -20.70 -2.38 -9.77
CA CYS A 128 -20.51 -3.53 -10.64
C CYS A 128 -19.81 -3.03 -11.91
N GLY A 129 -18.50 -3.29 -12.03
CA GLY A 129 -17.73 -2.90 -13.19
C GLY A 129 -18.42 -3.41 -14.45
N GLN A 130 -18.71 -2.55 -15.42
CA GLN A 130 -19.42 -2.96 -16.64
C GLN A 130 -18.59 -4.00 -17.39
N THR A 131 -18.92 -5.30 -17.23
CA THR A 131 -18.24 -6.50 -17.77
C THR A 131 -16.84 -6.18 -18.28
N GLY A 132 -15.97 -5.82 -17.33
CA GLY A 132 -14.85 -4.95 -17.60
C GLY A 132 -13.62 -5.73 -18.04
N ALA A 133 -13.30 -5.62 -19.33
CA ALA A 133 -11.99 -5.86 -19.94
C ALA A 133 -10.86 -6.24 -18.95
N ALA A 134 -10.73 -7.51 -18.59
CA ALA A 134 -9.72 -7.97 -17.65
C ALA A 134 -8.33 -8.08 -18.30
N ASP A 135 -7.27 -8.03 -17.51
CA ASP A 135 -5.90 -8.31 -17.92
C ASP A 135 -5.41 -9.60 -17.26
N VAL A 136 -5.29 -10.68 -18.03
CA VAL A 136 -5.01 -12.01 -17.48
C VAL A 136 -3.74 -12.58 -18.08
N VAL A 137 -2.87 -13.18 -17.26
CA VAL A 137 -1.75 -13.97 -17.77
C VAL A 137 -1.96 -15.45 -17.47
N LEU A 138 -1.98 -16.27 -18.53
CA LEU A 138 -2.07 -17.71 -18.40
C LEU A 138 -0.65 -18.28 -18.23
N VAL A 139 -0.45 -19.00 -17.13
CA VAL A 139 0.79 -19.73 -16.82
C VAL A 139 0.52 -21.20 -17.12
N VAL A 140 1.05 -21.68 -18.23
CA VAL A 140 0.70 -23.00 -18.78
C VAL A 140 1.86 -23.97 -18.60
N ASP A 141 1.65 -24.94 -17.72
CA ASP A 141 2.58 -26.05 -17.46
C ASP A 141 2.55 -27.05 -18.63
N ASN A 142 3.71 -27.27 -19.22
CA ASN A 142 3.98 -28.33 -20.16
C ASN A 142 5.28 -29.07 -19.80
N SER A 143 5.49 -29.30 -18.51
CA SER A 143 6.45 -30.27 -18.00
C SER A 143 6.12 -31.72 -18.40
N GLY A 144 7.03 -32.65 -18.13
CA GLY A 144 6.89 -34.06 -18.51
C GLY A 144 5.67 -34.78 -17.91
N SER A 145 5.16 -34.36 -16.75
CA SER A 145 3.92 -34.93 -16.18
C SER A 145 2.67 -34.56 -16.97
N GLN A 146 2.71 -33.44 -17.69
CA GLN A 146 1.60 -32.92 -18.49
C GLN A 146 1.54 -33.51 -19.91
N GLU A 147 2.50 -34.33 -20.36
CA GLU A 147 2.54 -34.89 -21.72
C GLU A 147 1.21 -35.55 -22.15
N SER A 148 0.58 -36.29 -21.22
CA SER A 148 -0.69 -37.00 -21.49
C SER A 148 -1.93 -36.10 -21.59
N VAL A 149 -1.82 -34.83 -21.17
CA VAL A 149 -2.93 -33.86 -21.13
C VAL A 149 -2.66 -32.58 -21.93
N LEU A 150 -1.45 -32.38 -22.46
CA LEU A 150 -1.03 -31.13 -23.12
C LEU A 150 -2.03 -30.59 -24.15
N GLN A 151 -2.53 -31.42 -25.07
CA GLN A 151 -3.52 -30.97 -26.07
C GLN A 151 -4.79 -30.41 -25.42
N ARG A 152 -5.26 -31.05 -24.34
CA ARG A 152 -6.41 -30.57 -23.58
C ARG A 152 -6.08 -29.25 -22.88
N THR A 153 -4.87 -29.11 -22.34
CA THR A 153 -4.39 -27.87 -21.72
C THR A 153 -4.34 -26.73 -22.74
N GLU A 154 -3.84 -26.97 -23.96
CA GLU A 154 -3.85 -26.00 -25.07
C GLU A 154 -5.26 -25.57 -25.46
N ASP A 155 -6.17 -26.53 -25.69
CA ASP A 155 -7.57 -26.25 -26.04
C ASP A 155 -8.28 -25.45 -24.93
N SER A 156 -7.96 -25.77 -23.68
CA SER A 156 -8.50 -25.12 -22.48
C SER A 156 -7.98 -23.69 -22.31
N ALA A 157 -6.67 -23.47 -22.46
CA ALA A 157 -6.06 -22.14 -22.45
C ALA A 157 -6.63 -21.27 -23.60
N ARG A 158 -6.87 -21.87 -24.77
CA ARG A 158 -7.44 -21.18 -25.94
C ARG A 158 -8.91 -20.78 -25.70
N SER A 159 -9.71 -21.69 -25.14
CA SER A 159 -11.11 -21.44 -24.75
C SER A 159 -11.22 -20.34 -23.69
N PHE A 160 -10.34 -20.37 -22.69
CA PHE A 160 -10.30 -19.36 -21.64
C PHE A 160 -9.87 -17.98 -22.20
N ALA A 161 -8.80 -17.94 -23.00
CA ALA A 161 -8.34 -16.71 -23.61
C ALA A 161 -9.42 -16.08 -24.50
N ALA A 162 -10.11 -16.87 -25.32
CA ALA A 162 -11.19 -16.40 -26.17
C ALA A 162 -12.36 -15.79 -25.36
N GLN A 163 -12.66 -16.31 -24.17
CA GLN A 163 -13.67 -15.73 -23.27
C GLN A 163 -13.21 -14.38 -22.70
N VAL A 164 -11.96 -14.27 -22.23
CA VAL A 164 -11.39 -13.01 -21.75
C VAL A 164 -11.36 -11.95 -22.86
N LEU A 165 -10.93 -12.31 -24.07
CA LEU A 165 -10.88 -11.41 -25.21
C LEU A 165 -12.28 -11.00 -25.71
N ALA A 166 -13.26 -11.90 -25.67
CA ALA A 166 -14.66 -11.59 -26.03
C ALA A 166 -15.31 -10.57 -25.09
N ALA A 167 -14.87 -10.50 -23.83
CA ALA A 167 -15.25 -9.47 -22.86
C ALA A 167 -14.38 -8.19 -22.95
N GLY A 168 -13.57 -8.04 -24.01
CA GLY A 168 -12.70 -6.88 -24.24
C GLY A 168 -11.38 -6.92 -23.45
N GLY A 169 -11.06 -8.05 -22.81
CA GLY A 169 -9.85 -8.24 -22.03
C GLY A 169 -8.55 -8.26 -22.86
N ARG A 170 -7.43 -8.46 -22.18
CA ARG A 170 -6.13 -8.78 -22.76
C ARG A 170 -5.60 -10.05 -22.12
N VAL A 171 -4.86 -10.84 -22.89
CA VAL A 171 -4.24 -12.08 -22.43
C VAL A 171 -2.73 -12.03 -22.67
N GLY A 172 -1.95 -12.51 -21.71
CA GLY A 172 -0.53 -12.84 -21.87
C GLY A 172 -0.34 -14.34 -21.65
N ILE A 173 0.73 -14.92 -22.24
CA ILE A 173 1.04 -16.36 -22.10
C ILE A 173 2.45 -16.52 -21.57
N VAL A 174 2.57 -17.19 -20.43
CA VAL A 174 3.82 -17.71 -19.87
C VAL A 174 3.78 -19.22 -19.95
N ARG A 175 4.85 -19.82 -20.46
CA ARG A 175 5.07 -21.26 -20.46
C ARG A 175 5.88 -21.67 -19.23
N VAL A 176 5.53 -22.80 -18.63
CA VAL A 176 6.28 -23.47 -17.56
C VAL A 176 6.73 -24.84 -18.03
N SER A 177 8.03 -25.11 -17.92
CA SER A 177 8.63 -26.43 -18.09
C SER A 177 9.91 -26.47 -17.24
N THR A 178 11.01 -27.01 -17.74
CA THR A 178 12.36 -26.84 -17.11
C THR A 178 12.81 -25.37 -17.02
N HIS A 179 12.16 -24.46 -17.74
CA HIS A 179 12.34 -23.01 -17.62
C HIS A 179 10.98 -22.32 -17.68
N ALA A 180 10.81 -21.25 -16.92
CA ALA A 180 9.72 -20.32 -17.14
C ALA A 180 10.05 -19.41 -18.34
N ARG A 181 9.05 -19.09 -19.17
CA ARG A 181 9.25 -18.16 -20.30
C ARG A 181 7.97 -17.45 -20.73
N VAL A 182 8.02 -16.12 -20.78
CA VAL A 182 7.02 -15.30 -21.49
C VAL A 182 7.05 -15.62 -22.98
N LEU A 183 5.93 -16.12 -23.51
CA LEU A 183 5.72 -16.35 -24.95
C LEU A 183 5.05 -15.14 -25.61
N THR A 184 4.12 -14.48 -24.92
CA THR A 184 3.57 -13.17 -25.31
C THR A 184 3.26 -12.32 -24.09
N GLU A 185 3.53 -11.01 -24.21
CA GLU A 185 3.00 -9.99 -23.30
C GLU A 185 1.49 -9.83 -23.52
N LEU A 186 0.82 -9.02 -22.68
CA LEU A 186 -0.62 -8.73 -22.77
C LEU A 186 -1.02 -8.17 -24.16
N THR A 187 -1.94 -8.85 -24.83
CA THR A 187 -2.53 -8.44 -26.12
C THR A 187 -4.02 -8.76 -26.18
N ASP A 188 -4.76 -8.01 -27.01
CA ASP A 188 -6.16 -8.26 -27.37
C ASP A 188 -6.32 -9.08 -28.67
N ASP A 189 -5.22 -9.44 -29.35
CA ASP A 189 -5.22 -10.19 -30.61
C ASP A 189 -5.23 -11.71 -30.38
N GLN A 190 -6.40 -12.33 -30.57
CA GLN A 190 -6.59 -13.79 -30.51
C GLN A 190 -5.57 -14.57 -31.36
N ALA A 191 -5.16 -14.08 -32.53
CA ALA A 191 -4.24 -14.81 -33.39
C ALA A 191 -2.80 -14.83 -32.84
N ILE A 192 -2.41 -13.81 -32.06
CA ILE A 192 -1.13 -13.79 -31.34
C ILE A 192 -1.18 -14.76 -30.16
N ILE A 193 -2.29 -14.80 -29.43
CA ILE A 193 -2.50 -15.79 -28.35
C ILE A 193 -2.49 -17.22 -28.89
N ASP A 194 -3.21 -17.47 -29.98
CA ASP A 194 -3.27 -18.77 -30.64
C ASP A 194 -1.86 -19.23 -31.05
N ALA A 195 -1.07 -18.35 -31.66
CA ALA A 195 0.30 -18.65 -32.06
C ALA A 195 1.28 -18.80 -30.87
N ALA A 196 0.96 -18.25 -29.69
CA ALA A 196 1.73 -18.47 -28.46
C ALA A 196 1.36 -19.82 -27.81
N ILE A 197 0.09 -20.21 -27.84
CA ILE A 197 -0.37 -21.54 -27.38
C ILE A 197 0.19 -22.64 -28.29
N ASP A 198 0.25 -22.43 -29.60
CA ASP A 198 0.86 -23.36 -30.56
C ASP A 198 2.39 -23.54 -30.38
N GLN A 199 3.04 -22.72 -29.51
CA GLN A 199 4.44 -22.86 -29.10
C GLN A 199 4.61 -23.62 -27.77
N LEU A 200 3.54 -24.18 -27.21
CA LEU A 200 3.63 -25.08 -26.07
C LEU A 200 4.12 -26.46 -26.53
N PHE A 201 5.17 -26.97 -25.89
CA PHE A 201 5.71 -28.31 -26.13
C PHE A 201 6.41 -28.82 -24.86
N VAL A 202 6.42 -30.13 -24.67
CA VAL A 202 7.13 -30.74 -23.52
C VAL A 202 8.64 -30.67 -23.71
N GLU A 203 9.35 -30.07 -22.75
CA GLU A 203 10.80 -29.87 -22.79
C GLU A 203 11.48 -30.34 -21.51
N ASN A 204 11.87 -31.63 -21.54
CA ASN A 204 12.36 -32.38 -20.40
C ASN A 204 11.28 -32.52 -19.29
N GLY A 205 11.65 -33.14 -18.17
CA GLY A 205 10.70 -33.62 -17.15
C GLY A 205 10.53 -32.74 -15.91
N TRP A 206 11.02 -31.50 -15.94
CA TRP A 206 11.05 -30.59 -14.78
C TRP A 206 10.03 -29.45 -14.93
N THR A 207 9.72 -28.79 -13.81
CA THR A 207 8.63 -27.83 -13.64
C THR A 207 9.07 -26.66 -12.75
N SER A 208 9.36 -25.51 -13.37
CA SER A 208 9.60 -24.20 -12.73
C SER A 208 8.30 -23.41 -12.67
N LEU A 209 7.33 -23.90 -11.90
CA LEU A 209 5.98 -23.34 -11.82
C LEU A 209 5.99 -21.97 -11.15
N TYR A 210 6.72 -21.83 -10.03
CA TYR A 210 6.72 -20.59 -9.26
C TYR A 210 7.36 -19.46 -10.05
N ASP A 211 8.47 -19.72 -10.75
CA ASP A 211 9.11 -18.76 -11.64
C ASP A 211 8.15 -18.32 -12.77
N GLY A 212 7.32 -19.23 -13.28
CA GLY A 212 6.28 -18.92 -14.26
C GLY A 212 5.17 -18.01 -13.72
N ILE A 213 4.72 -18.24 -12.49
CA ILE A 213 3.71 -17.40 -11.82
C ILE A 213 4.28 -16.01 -11.53
N ARG A 214 5.53 -15.94 -11.06
CA ARG A 214 6.27 -14.68 -10.84
C ARG A 214 6.46 -13.91 -12.16
N MET A 215 6.85 -14.58 -13.25
CA MET A 215 6.90 -13.97 -14.60
C MET A 215 5.52 -13.47 -15.06
N GLY A 216 4.44 -14.19 -14.73
CA GLY A 216 3.08 -13.74 -15.01
C GLY A 216 2.73 -12.44 -14.30
N ASN A 217 3.11 -12.32 -13.02
CA ASN A 217 3.00 -11.07 -12.27
C ASN A 217 3.84 -9.94 -12.89
N GLU A 218 5.06 -10.22 -13.38
CA GLU A 218 5.87 -9.21 -14.05
C GLU A 218 5.27 -8.72 -15.38
N VAL A 219 4.65 -9.60 -16.18
CA VAL A 219 3.96 -9.23 -17.44
C VAL A 219 2.81 -8.26 -17.14
N LEU A 220 1.99 -8.58 -16.13
CA LEU A 220 0.95 -7.67 -15.65
C LEU A 220 1.56 -6.35 -15.11
N GLY A 221 2.60 -6.44 -14.28
CA GLY A 221 3.28 -5.30 -13.67
C GLY A 221 3.93 -4.35 -14.68
N ARG A 222 4.44 -4.85 -15.82
CA ARG A 222 4.94 -4.01 -16.92
C ARG A 222 3.84 -3.22 -17.63
N ALA A 223 2.62 -3.75 -17.70
CA ALA A 223 1.50 -3.10 -18.35
C ALA A 223 0.69 -2.17 -17.43
N LEU A 224 0.74 -2.42 -16.11
CA LEU A 224 -0.02 -1.69 -15.09
C LEU A 224 0.88 -0.69 -14.33
N GLY A 225 2.02 -1.14 -13.79
CA GLY A 225 2.94 -0.34 -12.97
C GLY A 225 3.79 0.69 -13.74
N THR A 226 3.47 0.96 -15.01
CA THR A 226 3.96 2.14 -15.74
C THR A 226 2.97 3.30 -15.73
N ALA A 227 1.77 3.10 -15.18
CA ALA A 227 0.77 4.15 -14.99
C ALA A 227 1.18 5.06 -13.82
N ALA A 228 2.07 6.01 -14.11
CA ALA A 228 2.46 7.06 -13.17
C ALA A 228 1.20 7.70 -12.57
N ALA A 229 1.02 7.50 -11.25
CA ALA A 229 -0.13 7.89 -10.42
C ALA A 229 -1.26 8.56 -11.22
N GLU A 230 -2.13 7.73 -11.84
CA GLU A 230 -3.17 8.22 -12.74
C GLU A 230 -3.99 9.31 -12.02
N ALA A 231 -3.92 10.53 -12.56
CA ALA A 231 -4.67 11.66 -12.04
C ALA A 231 -6.12 11.49 -12.49
N HIS A 232 -6.96 11.01 -11.56
CA HIS A 232 -8.37 10.77 -11.81
C HIS A 232 -9.16 12.07 -11.66
N GLU A 233 -10.01 12.39 -12.64
CA GLU A 233 -10.75 13.67 -12.66
C GLU A 233 -11.71 13.78 -11.46
N ASP A 234 -12.34 12.67 -11.07
CA ASP A 234 -13.21 12.54 -9.91
C ASP A 234 -13.28 11.07 -9.41
N LEU A 235 -14.19 10.79 -8.46
CA LEU A 235 -14.41 9.46 -7.90
C LEU A 235 -15.02 8.46 -8.91
N ASP A 236 -15.87 8.93 -9.82
CA ASP A 236 -16.49 8.10 -10.86
C ASP A 236 -15.40 7.59 -11.84
N ASP A 237 -14.49 8.48 -12.26
CA ASP A 237 -13.33 8.13 -13.10
C ASP A 237 -12.38 7.16 -12.39
N PHE A 238 -12.01 7.42 -11.12
CA PHE A 238 -11.19 6.49 -10.33
C PHE A 238 -11.84 5.10 -10.22
N CYS A 239 -13.16 5.03 -10.03
CA CYS A 239 -13.90 3.77 -9.99
C CYS A 239 -13.92 3.05 -11.35
N GLN A 240 -13.99 3.78 -12.46
CA GLN A 240 -14.18 3.22 -13.81
C GLN A 240 -12.88 2.90 -14.54
N ALA A 241 -11.82 3.67 -14.33
CA ALA A 241 -10.54 3.55 -15.06
C ALA A 241 -9.86 2.18 -14.88
N ARG A 242 -10.13 1.48 -13.76
CA ARG A 242 -9.38 0.28 -13.39
C ARG A 242 -9.92 -1.02 -14.00
N ARG A 243 -9.07 -1.68 -14.79
CA ARG A 243 -9.25 -3.06 -15.28
C ARG A 243 -8.97 -4.10 -14.17
N PRO A 244 -9.78 -5.17 -14.04
CA PRO A 244 -9.43 -6.34 -13.23
C PRO A 244 -8.16 -7.02 -13.76
N PHE A 245 -7.37 -7.66 -12.91
CA PHE A 245 -6.21 -8.46 -13.35
C PHE A 245 -6.00 -9.73 -12.52
N ALA A 246 -5.38 -10.74 -13.13
CA ALA A 246 -5.13 -12.04 -12.50
C ALA A 246 -4.01 -12.84 -13.21
N VAL A 247 -3.39 -13.77 -12.47
CA VAL A 247 -2.62 -14.88 -13.04
C VAL A 247 -3.47 -16.14 -12.96
N VAL A 248 -3.50 -16.95 -14.02
CA VAL A 248 -4.22 -18.24 -14.05
C VAL A 248 -3.24 -19.36 -14.41
N ALA A 249 -2.95 -20.24 -13.47
CA ALA A 249 -2.02 -21.35 -13.65
C ALA A 249 -2.73 -22.66 -13.98
N PHE A 250 -2.30 -23.33 -15.05
CA PHE A 250 -2.76 -24.65 -15.49
C PHE A 250 -1.64 -25.65 -15.24
N THR A 251 -1.74 -26.53 -14.23
CA THR A 251 -0.60 -27.33 -13.72
C THR A 251 -1.03 -28.47 -12.80
N ASP A 252 -0.14 -29.43 -12.52
CA ASP A 252 -0.30 -30.39 -11.40
C ASP A 252 0.18 -29.84 -10.04
N GLY A 253 0.78 -28.64 -9.99
CA GLY A 253 1.30 -28.04 -8.75
C GLY A 253 2.64 -28.62 -8.26
N ARG A 254 3.20 -29.61 -8.97
CA ARG A 254 4.45 -30.29 -8.62
C ARG A 254 5.66 -29.51 -9.15
N ASP A 255 5.82 -28.29 -8.67
CA ASP A 255 7.07 -27.56 -8.79
C ASP A 255 8.23 -28.43 -8.30
N ASN A 256 9.28 -28.55 -9.12
CA ASN A 256 10.49 -29.30 -8.80
C ASN A 256 11.78 -28.62 -9.31
N ASN A 257 11.69 -27.39 -9.80
CA ASN A 257 12.80 -26.65 -10.41
C ASN A 257 12.71 -25.13 -10.23
N SER A 258 11.93 -24.66 -9.24
CA SER A 258 12.13 -23.34 -8.64
C SER A 258 12.96 -23.50 -7.33
N ALA A 259 12.91 -22.53 -6.41
CA ALA A 259 13.79 -22.46 -5.23
C ALA A 259 13.93 -23.75 -4.41
N ASP A 260 15.15 -23.96 -3.89
CA ASP A 260 15.57 -25.10 -3.06
C ASP A 260 15.46 -26.50 -3.70
N GLN A 261 15.08 -26.61 -4.99
CA GLN A 261 14.96 -27.91 -5.67
C GLN A 261 16.12 -28.16 -6.64
N GLU A 262 16.92 -29.19 -6.34
CA GLU A 262 18.25 -29.39 -6.94
C GLU A 262 18.22 -29.80 -8.43
N LEU A 263 18.28 -28.80 -9.32
CA LEU A 263 19.01 -28.93 -10.59
C LEU A 263 20.40 -28.29 -10.47
N ALA A 264 21.31 -29.02 -9.81
CA ALA A 264 22.72 -28.65 -9.63
C ALA A 264 23.53 -28.72 -10.96
N ALA A 265 23.16 -27.92 -11.96
CA ALA A 265 23.70 -27.96 -13.32
C ALA A 265 23.57 -26.60 -14.06
N PRO A 266 24.25 -26.40 -15.22
CA PRO A 266 24.27 -25.13 -15.97
C PRO A 266 22.97 -24.79 -16.73
N GLY A 267 21.80 -25.06 -16.12
CA GLY A 267 20.50 -25.01 -16.79
C GLY A 267 19.32 -24.64 -15.90
N SER A 268 19.52 -23.88 -14.82
CA SER A 268 18.47 -23.02 -14.24
C SER A 268 18.28 -21.80 -15.17
N ASP A 269 17.09 -21.20 -15.18
CA ASP A 269 16.85 -19.91 -15.87
C ASP A 269 17.42 -18.71 -15.10
N GLY A 270 17.96 -18.93 -13.91
CA GLY A 270 18.56 -17.92 -13.04
C GLY A 270 17.56 -17.23 -12.11
N ILE A 271 16.32 -17.74 -12.06
CA ILE A 271 15.28 -17.36 -11.12
C ILE A 271 15.15 -18.51 -10.11
N ASP A 272 14.83 -18.16 -8.87
CA ASP A 272 14.80 -19.10 -7.75
C ASP A 272 13.63 -18.68 -6.86
N THR A 273 12.40 -18.79 -7.38
CA THR A 273 11.18 -18.34 -6.67
C THR A 273 10.72 -19.40 -5.67
N THR A 274 10.38 -19.01 -4.45
CA THR A 274 9.76 -19.87 -3.41
C THR A 274 8.24 -19.79 -3.44
N LEU A 275 7.55 -20.74 -2.77
CA LEU A 275 6.09 -20.66 -2.60
C LEU A 275 5.67 -19.46 -1.75
N ASP A 276 6.44 -19.14 -0.70
CA ASP A 276 6.14 -18.01 0.20
C ASP A 276 6.25 -16.67 -0.54
N GLU A 277 7.22 -16.50 -1.45
CA GLU A 277 7.29 -15.31 -2.32
C GLU A 277 6.09 -15.18 -3.26
N LEU A 278 5.44 -16.29 -3.65
CA LEU A 278 4.20 -16.21 -4.41
C LEU A 278 3.05 -15.62 -3.59
N PHE A 279 3.06 -15.81 -2.26
CA PHE A 279 2.04 -15.25 -1.37
C PHE A 279 2.16 -13.74 -1.23
N ASP A 280 3.29 -13.12 -1.58
CA ASP A 280 3.50 -11.66 -1.49
C ASP A 280 3.53 -10.97 -2.86
N LEU A 281 3.20 -11.68 -3.94
CA LEU A 281 3.07 -11.10 -5.29
C LEU A 281 2.04 -9.98 -5.30
N ASN A 282 2.51 -8.80 -5.73
CA ASN A 282 1.70 -7.61 -5.86
C ASN A 282 2.14 -6.79 -7.08
N ILE A 283 1.27 -5.86 -7.48
CA ILE A 283 1.47 -4.85 -8.51
C ILE A 283 1.00 -3.53 -7.92
N ASP A 284 1.88 -2.54 -7.85
CA ASP A 284 1.64 -1.24 -7.22
C ASP A 284 1.10 -1.35 -5.77
N GLY A 285 1.61 -2.33 -5.02
CA GLY A 285 1.17 -2.62 -3.65
C GLY A 285 -0.14 -3.40 -3.56
N ILE A 286 -0.69 -3.86 -4.68
CA ILE A 286 -1.98 -4.53 -4.75
C ILE A 286 -1.75 -6.01 -5.04
N LYS A 287 -2.17 -6.87 -4.11
CA LYS A 287 -1.99 -8.32 -4.20
C LYS A 287 -2.53 -8.87 -5.52
N THR A 288 -1.76 -9.73 -6.18
CA THR A 288 -2.11 -10.32 -7.47
C THR A 288 -2.82 -11.66 -7.26
N PRO A 289 -4.12 -11.77 -7.64
CA PRO A 289 -4.84 -13.04 -7.51
C PRO A 289 -4.24 -14.11 -8.43
N VAL A 290 -3.89 -15.27 -7.85
CA VAL A 290 -3.44 -16.44 -8.58
C VAL A 290 -4.54 -17.50 -8.54
N TYR A 291 -5.21 -17.72 -9.67
CA TYR A 291 -6.14 -18.83 -9.83
C TYR A 291 -5.37 -20.07 -10.30
N THR A 292 -5.79 -21.25 -9.87
CA THR A 292 -5.08 -22.49 -10.18
C THR A 292 -6.05 -23.57 -10.66
N VAL A 293 -5.71 -24.23 -11.76
CA VAL A 293 -6.50 -25.34 -12.34
C VAL A 293 -5.65 -26.61 -12.26
N GLY A 294 -6.10 -27.56 -11.43
CA GLY A 294 -5.39 -28.81 -11.20
C GLY A 294 -5.52 -29.76 -12.40
N LEU A 295 -4.43 -29.92 -13.16
CA LEU A 295 -4.35 -30.76 -14.36
C LEU A 295 -3.28 -31.85 -14.24
N GLY A 296 -3.46 -32.96 -14.95
CA GLY A 296 -2.54 -34.10 -14.94
C GLY A 296 -3.15 -35.34 -14.27
N LEU A 297 -2.30 -36.33 -13.96
CA LEU A 297 -2.75 -37.60 -13.38
C LEU A 297 -2.94 -37.55 -11.86
N GLU A 298 -2.17 -36.71 -11.17
CA GLU A 298 -2.14 -36.62 -9.71
C GLU A 298 -1.83 -35.17 -9.24
N PRO A 299 -2.73 -34.20 -9.47
CA PRO A 299 -2.48 -32.82 -9.06
C PRO A 299 -2.38 -32.68 -7.54
N ASP A 300 -1.49 -31.78 -7.09
CA ASP A 300 -1.32 -31.38 -5.71
C ASP A 300 -2.37 -30.31 -5.34
N HIS A 301 -3.62 -30.75 -5.24
CA HIS A 301 -4.78 -29.89 -4.98
C HIS A 301 -4.67 -29.11 -3.66
N GLU A 302 -4.07 -29.71 -2.62
CA GLU A 302 -3.86 -29.04 -1.32
C GLU A 302 -2.98 -27.80 -1.48
N LYS A 303 -1.83 -27.96 -2.15
CA LYS A 303 -0.85 -26.90 -2.39
C LYS A 303 -1.34 -25.84 -3.38
N LEU A 304 -2.04 -26.25 -4.44
CA LEU A 304 -2.66 -25.33 -5.40
C LEU A 304 -3.81 -24.53 -4.78
N SER A 305 -4.56 -25.12 -3.85
CA SER A 305 -5.60 -24.45 -3.05
C SER A 305 -4.98 -23.47 -2.04
N GLN A 306 -3.91 -23.86 -1.34
CA GLN A 306 -3.17 -22.96 -0.46
C GLN A 306 -2.69 -21.70 -1.18
N LEU A 307 -2.08 -21.85 -2.36
CA LEU A 307 -1.61 -20.71 -3.17
C LEU A 307 -2.75 -19.80 -3.63
N ALA A 308 -3.84 -20.39 -4.11
CA ALA A 308 -4.98 -19.60 -4.58
C ALA A 308 -5.65 -18.82 -3.44
N GLN A 309 -5.87 -19.47 -2.28
CA GLN A 309 -6.44 -18.82 -1.10
C GLN A 309 -5.51 -17.72 -0.56
N ALA A 310 -4.20 -17.98 -0.46
CA ALA A 310 -3.24 -17.01 0.04
C ALA A 310 -3.16 -15.74 -0.83
N THR A 311 -3.44 -15.84 -2.13
CA THR A 311 -3.36 -14.72 -3.09
C THR A 311 -4.71 -14.06 -3.40
N GLY A 312 -5.83 -14.58 -2.88
CA GLY A 312 -7.18 -14.07 -3.19
C GLY A 312 -7.73 -14.54 -4.54
N GLY A 313 -7.15 -15.60 -5.12
CA GLY A 313 -7.70 -16.34 -6.25
C GLY A 313 -8.57 -17.52 -5.80
N THR A 314 -8.77 -18.50 -6.69
CA THR A 314 -9.50 -19.74 -6.39
C THR A 314 -8.85 -20.93 -7.10
N HIS A 315 -8.81 -22.08 -6.42
CA HIS A 315 -8.37 -23.36 -6.99
C HIS A 315 -9.57 -24.16 -7.49
N LEU A 316 -9.47 -24.73 -8.69
CA LEU A 316 -10.45 -25.66 -9.23
C LEU A 316 -9.84 -27.03 -9.55
N GLU A 317 -10.50 -28.07 -9.02
CA GLU A 317 -10.19 -29.46 -9.30
C GLU A 317 -10.84 -29.88 -10.64
N SER A 318 -10.06 -30.34 -11.61
CA SER A 318 -10.55 -30.68 -12.96
C SER A 318 -10.56 -32.19 -13.22
N PHE A 319 -11.67 -32.85 -12.86
CA PHE A 319 -11.89 -34.29 -13.13
C PHE A 319 -12.48 -34.56 -14.52
N GLY A 320 -11.82 -34.10 -15.59
CA GLY A 320 -12.17 -34.39 -16.99
C GLY A 320 -12.61 -33.19 -17.82
N GLU A 321 -12.93 -33.42 -19.10
CA GLU A 321 -13.12 -32.36 -20.11
C GLU A 321 -14.35 -31.48 -19.89
N ASP A 322 -15.48 -32.07 -19.50
CA ASP A 322 -16.70 -31.30 -19.20
C ASP A 322 -16.53 -30.44 -17.94
N ALA A 323 -15.88 -30.99 -16.90
CA ALA A 323 -15.57 -30.27 -15.68
C ALA A 323 -14.62 -29.10 -15.95
N LEU A 324 -13.56 -29.31 -16.73
CA LEU A 324 -12.57 -28.29 -17.07
C LEU A 324 -13.20 -27.08 -17.78
N ASN A 325 -14.10 -27.30 -18.75
CA ASN A 325 -14.78 -26.20 -19.44
C ASN A 325 -15.71 -25.39 -18.52
N ILE A 326 -16.42 -26.07 -17.60
CA ILE A 326 -17.28 -25.39 -16.60
C ILE A 326 -16.41 -24.59 -15.62
N SER A 327 -15.34 -25.19 -15.10
CA SER A 327 -14.37 -24.55 -14.23
C SER A 327 -13.71 -23.31 -14.87
N LEU A 328 -13.43 -23.36 -16.17
CA LEU A 328 -12.88 -22.21 -16.88
C LEU A 328 -13.87 -21.08 -17.09
N GLY A 329 -15.15 -21.39 -17.29
CA GLY A 329 -16.22 -20.38 -17.25
C GLY A 329 -16.23 -19.65 -15.90
N ALA A 330 -16.21 -20.42 -14.79
CA ALA A 330 -16.16 -19.84 -13.45
C ALA A 330 -14.94 -18.93 -13.24
N ILE A 331 -13.70 -19.38 -13.55
CA ILE A 331 -12.49 -18.54 -13.44
C ILE A 331 -12.56 -17.31 -14.35
N ALA A 332 -13.11 -17.44 -15.55
CA ALA A 332 -13.29 -16.30 -16.45
C ALA A 332 -14.29 -15.29 -15.87
N ASP A 333 -15.31 -15.76 -15.17
CA ASP A 333 -16.33 -14.93 -14.53
C ASP A 333 -15.85 -14.21 -13.25
N TYR A 334 -14.91 -14.75 -12.45
CA TYR A 334 -14.42 -14.07 -11.22
C TYR A 334 -13.96 -12.60 -11.44
N PRO A 335 -13.12 -12.29 -12.46
CA PRO A 335 -12.80 -10.90 -12.83
C PRO A 335 -14.01 -10.01 -13.16
N TYR A 336 -15.12 -10.57 -13.65
CA TYR A 336 -16.33 -9.83 -14.05
C TYR A 336 -17.42 -9.80 -12.97
N ALA A 337 -17.42 -10.76 -12.04
CA ALA A 337 -18.22 -10.79 -10.83
C ALA A 337 -17.56 -10.03 -9.66
N THR A 338 -16.41 -9.40 -9.91
CA THR A 338 -15.77 -8.49 -8.97
C THR A 338 -16.65 -7.26 -8.74
N HIS A 339 -17.22 -7.15 -7.55
CA HIS A 339 -17.82 -5.92 -7.06
C HIS A 339 -16.72 -4.92 -6.72
N ARG A 340 -16.90 -3.67 -7.14
CA ARG A 340 -16.05 -2.56 -6.74
C ARG A 340 -16.81 -1.62 -5.82
N VAL A 341 -16.14 -1.22 -4.75
CA VAL A 341 -16.57 -0.20 -3.79
C VAL A 341 -15.46 0.84 -3.76
N CYS A 342 -15.73 2.06 -4.20
CA CYS A 342 -14.78 3.16 -4.05
C CYS A 342 -15.43 4.37 -3.39
N ALA A 343 -14.62 5.09 -2.63
CA ALA A 343 -15.03 6.21 -1.82
C ALA A 343 -13.90 7.25 -1.71
N GLN A 344 -14.26 8.49 -1.43
CA GLN A 344 -13.34 9.60 -1.19
C GLN A 344 -13.00 9.68 0.30
N THR A 345 -11.74 9.92 0.62
CA THR A 345 -11.25 9.91 2.01
C THR A 345 -11.41 11.27 2.69
N SER A 346 -11.66 11.26 4.01
CA SER A 346 -11.72 12.45 4.86
C SER A 346 -10.40 13.22 4.90
N ARG A 347 -9.28 12.47 4.93
CA ARG A 347 -7.91 12.99 4.91
C ARG A 347 -7.38 13.00 3.49
N LYS A 348 -6.63 14.06 3.14
CA LYS A 348 -5.93 14.20 1.87
C LYS A 348 -4.46 13.82 2.04
N GLY A 349 -3.88 13.13 1.06
CA GLY A 349 -2.48 12.71 1.11
C GLY A 349 -2.15 11.52 0.21
N CYS A 350 -1.07 10.84 0.54
CA CYS A 350 -0.57 9.65 -0.15
C CYS A 350 0.29 8.78 0.80
N GLY A 351 0.85 7.67 0.35
CA GLY A 351 1.63 6.76 1.19
C GLY A 351 0.81 5.54 1.64
N VAL A 352 1.09 5.03 2.84
CA VAL A 352 0.44 3.83 3.36
C VAL A 352 -0.74 4.19 4.26
N ALA A 353 -1.87 3.54 4.00
CA ALA A 353 -3.05 3.54 4.86
C ALA A 353 -3.48 2.09 5.16
N TRP A 354 -4.35 1.90 6.14
CA TRP A 354 -4.94 0.60 6.47
C TRP A 354 -6.46 0.71 6.36
N ALA A 355 -7.06 -0.11 5.50
CA ALA A 355 -8.51 -0.23 5.37
C ALA A 355 -9.01 -1.38 6.23
N ARG A 356 -10.00 -1.09 7.09
CA ARG A 356 -10.83 -2.11 7.72
C ARG A 356 -12.12 -2.22 6.92
N VAL A 357 -12.40 -3.42 6.42
CA VAL A 357 -13.58 -3.68 5.60
C VAL A 357 -14.57 -4.52 6.40
N PHE A 358 -15.81 -4.04 6.45
CA PHE A 358 -16.94 -4.76 7.00
C PHE A 358 -17.91 -5.08 5.85
N TYR A 359 -18.41 -6.31 5.83
CA TYR A 359 -19.44 -6.74 4.88
C TYR A 359 -20.62 -7.40 5.61
N GLY A 360 -21.82 -7.16 5.11
CA GLY A 360 -23.08 -7.64 5.67
C GLY A 360 -23.96 -8.33 4.62
N GLY A 361 -24.66 -9.38 5.03
CA GLY A 361 -25.57 -10.13 4.17
C GLY A 361 -26.85 -9.36 3.86
N ASN A 362 -27.28 -9.38 2.59
CA ASN A 362 -28.43 -8.63 2.08
C ASN A 362 -29.73 -8.85 2.89
N GLY A 363 -30.08 -7.86 3.72
CA GLY A 363 -31.40 -7.77 4.36
C GLY A 363 -31.59 -8.55 5.67
N ALA A 364 -30.53 -9.08 6.28
CA ALA A 364 -30.56 -9.52 7.68
C ALA A 364 -29.98 -8.42 8.58
N SER A 365 -30.73 -7.98 9.60
CA SER A 365 -30.30 -6.94 10.55
C SER A 365 -29.22 -7.39 11.54
N ASP A 366 -28.66 -8.58 11.35
CA ASP A 366 -27.86 -9.29 12.33
C ASP A 366 -26.43 -9.42 11.82
N SER A 367 -25.52 -8.67 12.47
CA SER A 367 -24.06 -8.71 12.36
C SER A 367 -23.43 -8.56 10.97
N PHE A 368 -22.85 -7.37 10.72
CA PHE A 368 -21.51 -7.32 10.10
C PHE A 368 -20.55 -8.18 10.93
N TYR A 369 -19.55 -8.82 10.31
CA TYR A 369 -18.46 -9.45 11.06
C TYR A 369 -17.79 -8.42 11.98
N GLU A 370 -17.92 -8.58 13.30
CA GLU A 370 -17.65 -7.50 14.28
C GLU A 370 -16.20 -6.99 14.26
N ASP A 371 -15.23 -7.85 13.89
CA ASP A 371 -13.81 -7.50 13.88
C ASP A 371 -13.34 -6.81 12.57
N GLY A 372 -14.08 -6.99 11.47
CA GLY A 372 -13.69 -6.57 10.11
C GLY A 372 -12.41 -7.23 9.57
N GLU A 373 -12.10 -7.00 8.30
CA GLU A 373 -10.84 -7.43 7.69
C GLU A 373 -9.92 -6.23 7.45
N VAL A 374 -8.74 -6.22 8.09
CA VAL A 374 -7.75 -5.13 7.96
C VAL A 374 -6.74 -5.45 6.85
N ARG A 375 -6.56 -4.53 5.91
CA ARG A 375 -5.61 -4.62 4.79
C ARG A 375 -4.81 -3.34 4.63
N GLU A 376 -3.55 -3.48 4.22
CA GLU A 376 -2.72 -2.35 3.82
C GLU A 376 -3.17 -1.80 2.45
N VAL A 377 -3.07 -0.49 2.27
CA VAL A 377 -3.50 0.24 1.08
C VAL A 377 -2.40 1.23 0.70
N HIS A 378 -1.82 1.05 -0.48
CA HIS A 378 -0.90 2.03 -1.04
C HIS A 378 -1.68 3.09 -1.82
N ILE A 379 -1.55 4.33 -1.38
CA ILE A 379 -2.11 5.52 -2.01
C ILE A 379 -0.94 6.21 -2.74
N PRO A 380 -0.94 6.26 -4.09
CA PRO A 380 0.24 6.69 -4.83
C PRO A 380 0.51 8.19 -4.62
N CYS A 381 1.76 8.54 -4.30
CA CYS A 381 2.15 9.95 -4.21
C CYS A 381 2.29 10.59 -5.59
N PRO A 382 1.80 11.82 -5.78
CA PRO A 382 1.98 12.55 -7.04
C PRO A 382 3.47 12.71 -7.33
N HIS A 383 3.90 12.30 -8.52
CA HIS A 383 5.32 12.26 -8.90
C HIS A 383 5.95 13.66 -9.03
N SER A 384 5.13 14.68 -9.23
CA SER A 384 5.46 16.07 -8.95
C SER A 384 4.93 16.41 -7.55
N ALA A 385 5.63 15.97 -6.51
CA ALA A 385 5.34 16.47 -5.17
C ALA A 385 5.44 18.00 -5.18
N PRO A 386 4.48 18.75 -4.62
CA PRO A 386 4.67 20.16 -4.36
C PRO A 386 5.93 20.33 -3.51
N ALA A 387 6.60 21.48 -3.64
CA ALA A 387 7.83 21.72 -2.89
C ALA A 387 7.54 21.57 -1.38
N GLY A 388 8.36 20.74 -0.73
CA GLY A 388 8.17 20.25 0.62
C GLY A 388 8.00 21.38 1.62
N ARG A 389 6.99 21.25 2.47
CA ARG A 389 6.60 22.26 3.45
C ARG A 389 7.65 22.36 4.56
N SER A 390 7.83 23.56 5.12
CA SER A 390 8.73 23.77 6.25
C SER A 390 8.04 24.39 7.46
N VAL A 391 8.46 23.95 8.66
CA VAL A 391 8.00 24.49 9.95
C VAL A 391 9.21 24.94 10.76
N GLY A 392 9.21 26.20 11.19
CA GLY A 392 10.17 26.74 12.15
C GLY A 392 9.55 26.84 13.55
N ILE A 393 10.15 26.20 14.54
CA ILE A 393 9.72 26.20 15.96
C ILE A 393 10.87 26.79 16.80
N LEU A 394 10.82 28.10 17.08
CA LEU A 394 11.86 28.79 17.84
C LEU A 394 11.75 28.57 19.37
N LEU A 395 11.31 27.38 19.77
CA LEU A 395 11.05 26.96 21.13
C LEU A 395 11.74 25.61 21.40
N LYS A 396 12.17 25.40 22.64
CA LYS A 396 12.57 24.08 23.17
C LYS A 396 11.30 23.35 23.60
N LEU A 397 10.89 22.29 22.88
CA LEU A 397 9.64 21.58 23.20
C LEU A 397 9.71 20.83 24.55
N SER A 398 10.91 20.49 25.00
CA SER A 398 11.20 19.94 26.33
C SER A 398 11.22 20.98 27.47
N HIS A 399 10.97 22.27 27.19
CA HIS A 399 10.94 23.30 28.23
C HIS A 399 9.78 23.10 29.21
N PRO A 400 9.99 23.11 30.54
CA PRO A 400 8.95 22.77 31.53
C PRO A 400 7.70 23.65 31.54
N ALA A 401 7.74 24.84 30.93
CA ALA A 401 6.56 25.70 30.81
C ALA A 401 5.65 25.33 29.62
N ILE A 402 6.10 24.46 28.72
CA ILE A 402 5.28 23.84 27.68
C ILE A 402 4.76 22.53 28.26
N GLU A 403 3.45 22.42 28.49
CA GLU A 403 2.86 21.16 28.93
C GLU A 403 3.14 20.05 27.92
N ARG A 404 3.53 18.84 28.38
CA ARG A 404 3.88 17.72 27.49
C ARG A 404 2.78 17.41 26.46
N ALA A 405 1.52 17.54 26.84
CA ALA A 405 0.39 17.35 25.93
C ALA A 405 0.33 18.40 24.80
N THR A 406 0.72 19.65 25.07
CA THR A 406 0.85 20.71 24.07
C THR A 406 2.07 20.47 23.19
N ALA A 407 3.22 20.11 23.77
CA ALA A 407 4.41 19.73 23.01
C ALA A 407 4.15 18.54 22.07
N ALA A 408 3.45 17.50 22.54
CA ALA A 408 3.03 16.35 21.75
C ALA A 408 2.14 16.73 20.56
N ARG A 409 1.20 17.66 20.78
CA ARG A 409 0.32 18.16 19.71
C ARG A 409 1.09 19.00 18.69
N ILE A 410 1.96 19.92 19.14
CA ILE A 410 2.85 20.68 18.23
C ILE A 410 3.68 19.71 17.39
N ALA A 411 4.31 18.70 18.01
CA ALA A 411 5.18 17.76 17.30
C ALA A 411 4.44 16.95 16.24
N ARG A 412 3.34 16.29 16.62
CA ARG A 412 2.57 15.45 15.68
C ARG A 412 1.93 16.30 14.57
N ASN A 413 1.30 17.42 14.91
CA ASN A 413 0.67 18.29 13.92
C ASN A 413 1.70 18.90 12.95
N ALA A 414 2.91 19.23 13.42
CA ALA A 414 3.99 19.73 12.56
C ALA A 414 4.48 18.67 11.56
N VAL A 415 4.67 17.41 12.00
CA VAL A 415 5.05 16.30 11.11
C VAL A 415 3.94 16.02 10.09
N SER A 416 2.69 15.85 10.53
CA SER A 416 1.55 15.56 9.66
C SER A 416 1.20 16.69 8.68
N TRP A 417 1.61 17.93 8.95
CA TRP A 417 1.44 19.04 8.01
C TRP A 417 2.63 19.20 7.05
N ALA A 418 3.85 18.91 7.51
CA ALA A 418 5.08 19.10 6.74
C ALA A 418 5.21 18.15 5.52
N THR A 419 4.46 17.04 5.50
CA THR A 419 4.40 16.10 4.37
C THR A 419 2.96 15.67 4.09
N PRO A 420 2.56 15.45 2.82
CA PRO A 420 1.30 14.79 2.48
C PRO A 420 1.34 13.26 2.69
N VAL A 421 2.47 12.69 3.12
CA VAL A 421 2.64 11.25 3.32
C VAL A 421 1.97 10.79 4.64
N PHE A 422 1.06 9.83 4.53
CA PHE A 422 0.44 9.08 5.61
C PHE A 422 1.45 8.12 6.26
N ALA A 423 1.36 7.94 7.59
CA ALA A 423 2.36 7.24 8.40
C ALA A 423 3.83 7.59 8.04
N PRO A 424 4.21 8.88 8.03
CA PRO A 424 5.48 9.31 7.46
C PRO A 424 6.67 8.87 8.32
N ARG A 425 7.76 8.52 7.65
CA ARG A 425 9.03 8.14 8.27
C ARG A 425 9.80 9.40 8.65
N VAL A 426 10.07 9.58 9.94
CA VAL A 426 10.64 10.81 10.50
C VAL A 426 12.10 10.61 10.92
N LEU A 427 13.00 11.41 10.35
CA LEU A 427 14.38 11.50 10.82
C LEU A 427 14.53 12.66 11.80
N VAL A 428 14.70 12.36 13.09
CA VAL A 428 15.04 13.37 14.12
C VAL A 428 16.56 13.49 14.20
N VAL A 429 17.08 14.70 13.96
CA VAL A 429 18.52 14.99 13.91
C VAL A 429 18.89 15.99 15.00
N ARG A 430 19.82 15.60 15.88
CA ARG A 430 20.52 16.52 16.80
C ARG A 430 21.75 17.12 16.13
N ASP A 431 21.86 18.46 16.02
CA ASP A 431 23.12 19.13 15.63
C ASP A 431 24.24 18.70 16.59
N ARG A 432 25.46 18.48 16.10
CA ARG A 432 26.61 18.17 16.97
C ARG A 432 27.19 19.36 17.71
N ALA A 433 26.83 20.58 17.31
CA ALA A 433 27.23 21.82 17.97
C ALA A 433 26.09 22.34 18.86
N HIS A 434 25.70 21.57 19.86
CA HIS A 434 24.85 21.97 20.99
C HIS A 434 25.72 22.14 22.25
N ASN A 435 25.22 22.87 23.26
CA ASN A 435 25.75 22.79 24.63
C ASN A 435 24.89 21.83 25.47
N GLU A 436 25.22 21.68 26.76
CA GLU A 436 24.51 20.79 27.69
C GLU A 436 23.09 21.25 28.04
N HIS A 437 22.69 22.48 27.71
CA HIS A 437 21.36 23.02 28.03
C HIS A 437 20.30 22.44 27.07
N TYR A 438 19.44 21.58 27.60
CA TYR A 438 18.41 20.85 26.83
C TYR A 438 18.98 20.01 25.68
N ALA A 439 20.20 19.48 25.82
CA ALA A 439 20.83 18.60 24.81
C ALA A 439 20.00 17.37 24.40
N ASP A 440 19.02 17.00 25.22
CA ASP A 440 18.10 15.88 25.02
C ASP A 440 16.71 16.30 24.49
N ASP A 441 16.49 17.59 24.17
CA ASP A 441 15.28 18.07 23.46
C ASP A 441 14.97 17.25 22.19
N PRO A 442 15.96 16.86 21.35
CA PRO A 442 15.70 15.98 20.20
C PRO A 442 15.24 14.58 20.61
N LEU A 443 15.69 14.04 21.75
CA LEU A 443 15.25 12.74 22.26
C LEU A 443 13.82 12.82 22.83
N PHE A 444 13.49 13.93 23.49
CA PHE A 444 12.12 14.21 23.92
C PHE A 444 11.18 14.34 22.71
N ILE A 445 11.59 15.01 21.63
CA ILE A 445 10.83 15.07 20.37
C ILE A 445 10.64 13.66 19.77
N THR A 446 11.68 12.83 19.75
CA THR A 446 11.58 11.42 19.34
C THR A 446 10.52 10.68 20.16
N GLU A 447 10.59 10.75 21.49
CA GLU A 447 9.63 10.12 22.41
C GLU A 447 8.17 10.57 22.13
N LEU A 448 7.94 11.87 21.91
CA LEU A 448 6.60 12.41 21.61
C LEU A 448 6.03 11.94 20.27
N LEU A 449 6.89 11.65 19.29
CA LEU A 449 6.51 11.16 17.97
C LEU A 449 6.33 9.63 17.98
N GLU A 450 7.15 8.88 18.72
CA GLU A 450 6.95 7.45 18.97
C GLU A 450 5.65 7.19 19.76
N GLU A 451 5.36 7.97 20.81
CA GLU A 451 4.05 8.00 21.50
C GLU A 451 2.90 8.42 20.57
N GLY A 452 3.22 9.06 19.45
CA GLY A 452 2.31 9.46 18.39
C GLY A 452 2.06 8.41 17.32
N GLY A 453 2.75 7.26 17.33
CA GLY A 453 2.63 6.20 16.33
C GLY A 453 3.50 6.36 15.07
N PHE A 454 4.42 7.33 15.03
CA PHE A 454 5.27 7.55 13.85
C PHE A 454 6.46 6.57 13.80
N ASP A 455 6.92 6.20 12.59
CA ASP A 455 8.24 5.54 12.41
C ASP A 455 9.34 6.61 12.56
N VAL A 456 9.98 6.65 13.74
CA VAL A 456 10.99 7.66 14.06
C VAL A 456 12.38 7.03 14.13
N THR A 457 13.33 7.61 13.39
CA THR A 457 14.76 7.34 13.58
C THR A 457 15.46 8.55 14.16
N PHE A 458 16.14 8.37 15.30
CA PHE A 458 17.00 9.40 15.88
C PHE A 458 18.46 9.25 15.43
N ILE A 459 19.08 10.35 14.98
CA ILE A 459 20.53 10.41 14.75
C ILE A 459 21.18 11.66 15.36
N ASN A 460 22.48 11.54 15.63
CA ASN A 460 23.34 12.72 15.79
C ASN A 460 23.88 13.11 14.41
N GLU A 461 23.87 14.40 14.09
CA GLU A 461 24.33 14.93 12.81
C GLU A 461 25.74 14.38 12.42
N PRO A 462 25.96 13.87 11.20
CA PRO A 462 27.25 13.32 10.80
C PRO A 462 28.39 14.35 10.79
N ASN A 463 29.65 13.88 10.86
CA ASN A 463 30.83 14.76 10.86
C ASN A 463 31.03 15.59 9.57
N GLY A 464 30.26 15.35 8.50
CA GLY A 464 30.22 16.20 7.30
C GLY A 464 28.99 17.12 7.20
N GLY A 465 28.06 17.05 8.16
CA GLY A 465 26.67 17.46 7.98
C GLY A 465 25.81 16.36 7.35
N LEU A 466 24.52 16.64 7.17
CA LEU A 466 23.59 15.77 6.44
C LEU A 466 23.96 15.70 4.93
N ASN A 467 23.46 14.66 4.27
CA ASN A 467 23.55 14.45 2.82
C ASN A 467 22.39 13.55 2.36
N ASN A 468 22.03 13.59 1.08
CA ASN A 468 20.88 12.85 0.52
C ASN A 468 20.88 11.35 0.83
N GLY A 469 22.06 10.70 0.94
CA GLY A 469 22.14 9.28 1.27
C GLY A 469 21.65 8.93 2.68
N VAL A 470 21.56 9.92 3.57
CA VAL A 470 20.95 9.82 4.90
C VAL A 470 19.45 10.17 4.86
N LEU A 471 19.01 10.98 3.89
CA LEU A 471 17.64 11.52 3.85
C LEU A 471 16.69 10.73 2.94
N LYS A 472 17.21 9.97 1.97
CA LYS A 472 16.46 9.31 0.87
C LYS A 472 15.35 8.33 1.29
N ASP A 473 15.34 7.90 2.55
CA ASP A 473 14.44 6.87 3.07
C ASP A 473 13.41 7.46 4.07
N TYR A 474 13.31 8.79 4.16
CA TYR A 474 12.45 9.53 5.09
C TYR A 474 11.56 10.53 4.37
N ASP A 475 10.40 10.80 4.94
CA ASP A 475 9.40 11.76 4.43
C ASP A 475 9.49 13.11 5.14
N VAL A 476 9.95 13.12 6.39
CA VAL A 476 10.17 14.33 7.20
C VAL A 476 11.54 14.29 7.88
N VAL A 477 12.25 15.42 7.86
CA VAL A 477 13.47 15.62 8.65
C VAL A 477 13.22 16.71 9.70
N TRP A 478 13.23 16.31 10.96
CA TRP A 478 13.20 17.23 12.10
C TRP A 478 14.63 17.49 12.57
N PHE A 479 15.18 18.66 12.23
CA PHE A 479 16.49 19.08 12.72
C PHE A 479 16.34 19.99 13.94
N SER A 480 16.83 19.52 15.10
CA SER A 480 16.81 20.28 16.35
C SER A 480 18.22 20.67 16.80
N ASN A 481 18.42 21.95 17.09
CA ASN A 481 19.56 22.45 17.86
C ASN A 481 19.04 23.42 18.93
N PRO A 482 18.81 22.93 20.16
CA PRO A 482 18.00 23.66 21.13
C PRO A 482 18.62 24.98 21.57
N ASP A 483 19.95 25.08 21.74
CA ASP A 483 20.63 26.26 22.33
C ASP A 483 21.78 26.83 21.50
N GLN A 484 21.88 26.48 20.21
CA GLN A 484 22.90 26.95 19.30
C GLN A 484 22.37 27.09 17.85
N PRO A 485 22.93 28.01 17.05
CA PRO A 485 22.57 28.17 15.65
C PRO A 485 23.11 27.01 14.79
N LEU A 486 22.42 26.71 13.68
CA LEU A 486 22.81 25.64 12.75
C LEU A 486 24.29 25.75 12.36
N SER A 487 25.06 24.71 12.63
CA SER A 487 26.52 24.80 12.56
C SER A 487 27.13 24.50 11.18
N ARG A 488 26.36 23.91 10.24
CA ARG A 488 26.90 23.36 8.98
C ARG A 488 26.11 23.73 7.73
N LYS A 489 26.84 24.29 6.76
CA LYS A 489 26.30 24.63 5.44
C LYS A 489 25.81 23.41 4.65
N ASN A 490 26.51 22.27 4.73
CA ASN A 490 26.11 21.04 4.03
C ASN A 490 24.74 20.52 4.50
N THR A 491 24.47 20.65 5.80
CA THR A 491 23.19 20.31 6.40
C THR A 491 22.07 21.20 5.84
N LEU A 492 22.24 22.52 5.86
CA LEU A 492 21.29 23.45 5.22
C LEU A 492 21.05 23.12 3.74
N LEU A 493 22.11 22.89 2.96
CA LEU A 493 21.98 22.57 1.53
C LEU A 493 21.25 21.25 1.28
N SER A 494 21.45 20.25 2.15
CA SER A 494 20.76 18.96 2.05
C SER A 494 19.29 19.07 2.45
N LEU A 495 18.97 19.86 3.49
CA LEU A 495 17.59 20.14 3.88
C LEU A 495 16.83 20.95 2.81
N LEU A 496 17.47 21.97 2.23
CA LEU A 496 16.89 22.73 1.11
C LEU A 496 16.66 21.87 -0.13
N LYS A 497 17.55 20.92 -0.42
CA LYS A 497 17.32 19.95 -1.51
C LYS A 497 16.19 18.98 -1.16
N PHE A 498 16.16 18.44 0.06
CA PHE A 498 15.12 17.52 0.51
C PHE A 498 13.72 18.17 0.43
N ALA A 499 13.58 19.41 0.89
CA ALA A 499 12.38 20.22 0.67
C ALA A 499 12.08 20.41 -0.82
N GLY A 500 13.08 20.79 -1.63
CA GLY A 500 12.92 20.91 -3.09
C GLY A 500 12.56 19.61 -3.83
N ASP A 501 12.77 18.45 -3.19
CA ASP A 501 12.39 17.12 -3.70
C ASP A 501 11.02 16.64 -3.13
N GLY A 502 10.33 17.46 -2.32
CA GLY A 502 9.01 17.18 -1.75
C GLY A 502 8.98 16.77 -0.28
N GLY A 503 10.13 16.58 0.37
CA GLY A 503 10.22 16.11 1.76
C GLY A 503 10.03 17.24 2.80
N GLY A 504 9.31 16.94 3.89
CA GLY A 504 9.00 17.93 4.93
C GLY A 504 10.21 18.29 5.80
N VAL A 505 10.42 19.58 6.10
CA VAL A 505 11.54 20.02 6.97
C VAL A 505 11.05 20.78 8.19
N ILE A 506 11.34 20.26 9.37
CA ILE A 506 11.05 20.93 10.64
C ILE A 506 12.38 21.36 11.26
N LEU A 507 12.46 22.62 11.69
CA LEU A 507 13.60 23.19 12.41
C LEU A 507 13.16 23.60 13.81
N SER A 508 13.85 23.15 14.86
CA SER A 508 13.56 23.58 16.24
C SER A 508 14.77 24.02 17.04
N GLY A 509 14.57 25.05 17.89
CA GLY A 509 15.59 25.63 18.76
C GLY A 509 15.54 27.16 18.76
N ASP A 510 15.95 27.80 19.85
CA ASP A 510 15.75 29.25 20.05
C ASP A 510 16.78 30.16 19.36
N ASP A 511 17.92 29.61 18.95
CA ASP A 511 18.99 30.23 18.15
C ASP A 511 18.92 29.86 16.63
N MET A 512 17.82 29.25 16.15
CA MET A 512 17.77 28.64 14.81
C MET A 512 17.60 29.61 13.62
N THR A 513 17.31 30.90 13.84
CA THR A 513 17.10 31.87 12.75
C THR A 513 18.39 32.33 12.07
N TYR A 514 19.54 31.96 12.62
CA TYR A 514 20.86 32.24 12.06
C TYR A 514 21.74 30.99 12.05
N SER A 515 22.90 31.09 11.40
CA SER A 515 23.90 30.02 11.42
C SER A 515 25.12 30.40 12.23
N ARG A 516 25.90 29.39 12.63
CA ARG A 516 27.12 29.62 13.41
C ARG A 516 28.07 30.57 12.66
N PHE A 517 28.48 31.63 13.36
CA PHE A 517 29.27 32.75 12.83
C PHE A 517 28.63 33.50 11.65
N GLN A 518 27.29 33.43 11.49
CA GLN A 518 26.53 34.01 10.36
C GLN A 518 27.10 33.61 8.99
N SER A 519 27.60 32.37 8.89
CA SER A 519 28.35 31.88 7.72
C SER A 519 27.47 31.57 6.50
N PHE A 520 26.14 31.60 6.66
CA PHE A 520 25.11 31.44 5.62
C PHE A 520 23.73 31.84 6.16
N PRO A 521 22.79 32.31 5.32
CA PRO A 521 21.43 32.67 5.76
C PRO A 521 20.54 31.43 5.97
N MET A 522 19.73 31.44 7.03
CA MET A 522 18.67 30.44 7.29
C MET A 522 17.32 30.81 6.64
N THR A 523 17.23 32.05 6.15
CA THR A 523 16.06 32.71 5.57
C THR A 523 15.33 31.91 4.48
N ASN A 524 16.04 31.06 3.72
CA ASN A 524 15.44 30.23 2.65
C ASN A 524 14.72 28.97 3.17
N LEU A 525 14.79 28.67 4.47
CA LEU A 525 14.18 27.48 5.07
C LEU A 525 13.19 27.84 6.18
N LEU A 526 13.46 28.92 6.92
CA LEU A 526 12.57 29.46 7.97
C LEU A 526 11.67 30.61 7.50
N HIS A 527 11.98 31.24 6.36
CA HIS A 527 11.27 32.43 5.87
C HIS A 527 11.29 33.63 6.85
N LEU A 528 12.30 33.63 7.72
CA LEU A 528 12.57 34.68 8.71
C LEU A 528 13.86 35.46 8.40
N GLU A 529 13.85 36.75 8.72
CA GLU A 529 15.03 37.61 8.78
C GLU A 529 15.46 37.79 10.25
N HIS A 530 16.68 37.35 10.57
CA HIS A 530 17.27 37.44 11.91
C HIS A 530 17.76 38.86 12.22
N GLU A 531 17.37 39.39 13.37
CA GLU A 531 17.81 40.68 13.91
C GLU A 531 18.86 40.50 15.02
N SER A 532 18.60 39.63 16.00
CA SER A 532 19.50 39.35 17.13
C SER A 532 19.11 38.07 17.86
N LYS A 533 20.03 37.50 18.68
CA LYS A 533 19.77 36.31 19.51
C LYS A 533 18.93 36.53 20.79
N GLY A 534 18.36 37.72 20.98
CA GLY A 534 17.39 38.04 22.05
C GLY A 534 17.76 37.78 23.52
N ALA A 535 19.03 37.51 23.86
CA ALA A 535 19.49 37.31 25.24
C ALA A 535 19.23 38.51 26.17
N TYR A 536 18.99 39.69 25.60
CA TYR A 536 18.43 40.84 26.30
C TYR A 536 17.27 41.41 25.48
N THR A 537 16.14 41.66 26.14
CA THR A 537 14.94 42.24 25.53
C THR A 537 14.44 43.37 26.41
N CYS A 538 14.19 44.55 25.82
CA CYS A 538 13.77 45.76 26.55
C CYS A 538 14.65 46.09 27.77
N GLU A 539 15.98 46.03 27.58
CA GLU A 539 17.02 46.21 28.62
C GLU A 539 17.02 45.18 29.77
N GLN A 540 16.10 44.21 29.78
CA GLN A 540 16.11 43.10 30.72
C GLN A 540 16.84 41.88 30.15
N TYR A 541 17.47 41.09 31.03
CA TYR A 541 17.94 39.75 30.70
C TYR A 541 16.73 38.80 30.63
N THR A 542 16.69 37.95 29.62
CA THR A 542 15.54 37.08 29.28
C THR A 542 16.03 35.73 28.77
N ASP A 543 16.91 35.06 29.52
CA ASP A 543 17.55 33.79 29.14
C ASP A 543 17.72 32.89 30.37
N ARG A 544 17.75 31.56 30.19
CA ARG A 544 17.97 30.55 31.25
C ARG A 544 16.94 30.51 32.38
N ASP A 545 15.71 30.94 32.12
CA ASP A 545 14.68 31.20 33.14
C ASP A 545 15.10 32.27 34.17
N GLU A 546 16.12 33.08 33.86
CA GLU A 546 16.60 34.18 34.69
C GLU A 546 16.12 35.53 34.14
N GLY A 547 15.45 36.31 34.99
CA GLY A 547 15.00 37.66 34.67
C GLY A 547 13.58 37.70 34.12
N GLY A 548 13.41 38.30 32.94
CA GLY A 548 12.12 38.48 32.30
C GLY A 548 11.66 37.25 31.51
N GLN A 549 10.36 36.99 31.50
CA GLN A 549 9.73 35.90 30.74
C GLN A 549 8.89 36.46 29.59
N TRP A 550 8.90 35.75 28.46
CA TRP A 550 8.01 35.99 27.32
C TRP A 550 6.64 35.39 27.57
N GLN A 551 5.58 36.04 27.09
CA GLN A 551 4.26 35.43 26.96
C GLN A 551 4.11 34.87 25.54
N VAL A 552 4.18 33.54 25.41
CA VAL A 552 3.89 32.85 24.14
C VAL A 552 2.37 32.71 23.99
N SER A 553 1.88 32.90 22.77
CA SER A 553 0.48 32.69 22.38
C SER A 553 0.40 31.86 21.09
N LEU A 554 -0.43 30.82 21.10
CA LEU A 554 -0.71 29.93 19.97
C LEU A 554 -2.03 30.34 19.30
N ASP A 555 -2.12 31.57 18.83
CA ASP A 555 -3.37 32.23 18.40
C ASP A 555 -3.36 32.76 16.96
N GLY A 556 -2.35 32.40 16.15
CA GLY A 556 -2.13 32.98 14.82
C GLY A 556 -3.25 32.70 13.80
N THR A 557 -3.70 31.45 13.69
CA THR A 557 -4.63 30.98 12.63
C THR A 557 -5.34 29.67 13.02
N ASP A 558 -6.37 29.27 12.26
CA ASP A 558 -6.97 27.91 12.28
C ASP A 558 -6.07 26.84 11.57
N HIS A 559 -4.77 27.11 11.45
CA HIS A 559 -3.84 26.30 10.66
C HIS A 559 -3.60 24.91 11.29
N PRO A 560 -3.47 23.82 10.48
CA PRO A 560 -3.42 22.44 10.99
C PRO A 560 -2.35 22.18 12.06
N VAL A 561 -1.19 22.83 11.98
CA VAL A 561 -0.11 22.73 13.00
C VAL A 561 -0.61 23.09 14.42
N LEU A 562 -1.61 23.97 14.57
CA LEU A 562 -2.19 24.35 15.86
C LEU A 562 -3.55 23.67 16.17
N ALA A 563 -3.96 22.67 15.38
CA ALA A 563 -5.22 21.97 15.58
C ALA A 563 -5.35 21.40 17.01
N GLY A 564 -6.39 21.83 17.73
CA GLY A 564 -6.68 21.42 19.11
C GLY A 564 -5.78 22.01 20.19
N ILE A 565 -4.90 22.97 19.87
CA ILE A 565 -4.10 23.77 20.82
C ILE A 565 -4.18 25.28 20.58
N SER A 566 -4.93 25.73 19.59
CA SER A 566 -5.20 27.14 19.34
C SER A 566 -5.71 27.83 20.62
N GLN A 567 -5.34 29.11 20.79
CA GLN A 567 -5.64 29.94 21.97
C GLN A 567 -4.95 29.50 23.28
N THR A 568 -4.03 28.53 23.25
CA THR A 568 -3.16 28.22 24.39
C THR A 568 -2.08 29.29 24.54
N SER A 569 -1.74 29.66 25.77
CA SER A 569 -0.66 30.62 26.06
C SER A 569 0.11 30.22 27.32
N PHE A 570 1.43 30.48 27.34
CA PHE A 570 2.32 30.11 28.45
C PHE A 570 3.51 31.08 28.58
N ALA A 571 4.09 31.16 29.78
CA ALA A 571 5.27 31.97 30.05
C ALA A 571 6.55 31.20 29.71
N TYR A 572 7.44 31.75 28.89
CA TYR A 572 8.67 31.11 28.43
C TYR A 572 9.90 31.93 28.87
N GLY A 573 10.82 31.32 29.62
CA GLY A 573 11.93 32.02 30.29
C GLY A 573 13.29 31.96 29.59
N TYR A 574 13.37 31.39 28.38
CA TYR A 574 14.60 31.39 27.58
C TYR A 574 14.65 32.54 26.59
N SER A 575 15.86 32.84 26.10
CA SER A 575 16.03 33.77 24.99
C SER A 575 15.30 33.25 23.77
N LEU A 576 14.80 34.18 22.96
CA LEU A 576 14.22 33.88 21.67
C LEU A 576 14.94 34.74 20.65
N ASP A 577 15.34 34.15 19.53
CA ASP A 577 15.78 34.92 18.37
C ASP A 577 14.78 36.04 18.04
N HIS A 578 15.27 37.28 18.04
CA HIS A 578 14.55 38.40 17.47
C HIS A 578 14.63 38.27 15.97
N ALA A 579 13.50 37.93 15.35
CA ALA A 579 13.38 37.79 13.91
C ALA A 579 12.06 38.39 13.40
N THR A 580 11.96 38.58 12.09
CA THR A 580 10.75 39.07 11.41
C THR A 580 10.39 38.20 10.21
N ALA A 581 9.09 38.06 9.94
CA ALA A 581 8.57 37.41 8.74
C ALA A 581 8.88 38.25 7.50
N LEU A 582 9.28 37.59 6.41
CA LEU A 582 9.60 38.22 5.12
C LEU A 582 8.37 38.60 4.30
N ASN A 583 7.19 38.09 4.65
CA ASN A 583 5.93 38.20 3.92
C ASN A 583 6.02 37.61 2.50
N ARG A 584 6.54 36.37 2.38
CA ARG A 584 6.70 35.64 1.11
C ARG A 584 5.75 34.44 0.94
N GLY A 585 4.75 34.32 1.80
CA GLY A 585 3.82 33.20 1.84
C GLY A 585 3.90 32.38 3.14
N GLU A 586 4.85 32.69 4.02
CA GLU A 586 4.92 32.06 5.33
C GLU A 586 3.86 32.61 6.31
N GLU A 587 3.27 31.73 7.10
CA GLU A 587 2.28 32.04 8.13
C GLU A 587 2.94 32.04 9.51
N VAL A 588 2.76 33.12 10.28
CA VAL A 588 3.16 33.18 11.69
C VAL A 588 2.03 32.59 12.53
N LEU A 589 2.23 31.34 12.96
CA LEU A 589 1.22 30.58 13.71
C LEU A 589 1.22 30.93 15.20
N ALA A 590 2.40 31.21 15.76
CA ALA A 590 2.54 31.58 17.15
C ALA A 590 3.53 32.73 17.32
N SER A 591 3.26 33.59 18.29
CA SER A 591 4.12 34.73 18.65
C SER A 591 4.43 34.73 20.14
N ALA A 592 5.59 35.29 20.49
CA ALA A 592 6.00 35.55 21.85
C ALA A 592 6.11 37.06 22.08
N THR A 593 5.48 37.58 23.13
CA THR A 593 5.50 39.00 23.49
C THR A 593 6.19 39.22 24.83
N PHE A 594 7.12 40.17 24.87
CA PHE A 594 7.78 40.64 26.09
C PHE A 594 7.43 42.09 26.35
N SER A 595 6.93 42.42 27.54
CA SER A 595 6.56 43.78 27.93
C SER A 595 7.24 44.20 29.24
N SER A 596 8.02 45.28 29.20
CA SER A 596 8.75 45.85 30.34
C SER A 596 8.61 47.37 30.34
N GLY A 597 7.82 47.89 31.29
CA GLY A 597 7.57 49.33 31.41
C GLY A 597 6.82 49.89 30.20
N SER A 598 7.51 50.70 29.38
CA SER A 598 6.99 51.23 28.11
C SER A 598 7.58 50.55 26.86
N CYS A 599 8.39 49.50 27.03
CA CYS A 599 8.96 48.73 25.94
C CYS A 599 8.20 47.43 25.78
N GLU A 600 7.85 47.12 24.54
CA GLU A 600 7.17 45.89 24.13
C GLU A 600 7.85 45.36 22.87
N LYS A 601 8.10 44.05 22.81
CA LYS A 601 8.69 43.36 21.67
C LYS A 601 7.91 42.06 21.45
N THR A 602 7.40 41.89 20.23
CA THR A 602 6.80 40.62 19.77
C THR A 602 7.71 40.00 18.72
N VAL A 603 7.87 38.68 18.78
CA VAL A 603 8.65 37.89 17.82
C VAL A 603 7.83 36.66 17.38
N PRO A 604 7.94 36.19 16.12
CA PRO A 604 7.37 34.93 15.71
C PRO A 604 8.10 33.77 16.43
N VAL A 605 7.39 32.72 16.82
CA VAL A 605 8.00 31.52 17.45
C VAL A 605 7.53 30.20 16.85
N ILE A 606 6.41 30.17 16.14
CA ILE A 606 6.08 29.08 15.22
C ILE A 606 5.71 29.70 13.88
N VAL A 607 6.36 29.25 12.81
CA VAL A 607 6.15 29.70 11.43
C VAL A 607 6.01 28.48 10.53
N ALA A 608 5.07 28.53 9.59
CA ALA A 608 4.85 27.50 8.58
C ALA A 608 4.99 28.09 7.18
N PHE A 609 5.53 27.34 6.22
CA PHE A 609 5.66 27.75 4.82
C PHE A 609 5.40 26.59 3.86
N SER A 610 4.52 26.81 2.87
CA SER A 610 4.33 25.99 1.68
C SER A 610 4.82 26.77 0.47
N ALA A 611 5.44 26.10 -0.50
CA ALA A 611 5.89 26.73 -1.74
C ALA A 611 4.88 26.44 -2.87
N ASN A 612 3.93 27.36 -3.02
CA ASN A 612 2.93 27.43 -4.08
C ASN A 612 3.53 27.68 -5.49
#